data_AF-A0A2G9LL29-F1
#
_entry.id   AF-A0A2G9LL29-F1
#
_cell.length_a   1.000
_cell.length_b   1.000
_cell.length_c   1.000
_cell.angle_alpha   90.00
_cell.angle_beta   90.00
_cell.angle_gamma   90.00
#
_symmetry.space_group_name_H-M   'P 1'
#
loop_
_entity.id
_entity.type
_entity.pdbx_description
1 polymer ?
#
loop_
_entity_poly.entity_id
_entity_poly.type
_entity_poly.pdbx_seq_one_letter_code
_entity_poly.pdbx_strand_id
1 'polypeptide(L)'
;MKINMKIFLKDTPGSLIRAIEPISANNANIQSIVHSHRFKENDEIPVEIVFGIDDIKSVENVQNALIKERIKISEIKIEGKKYYKKRTKTIIMVGHVIDKDIRGTIDKINEGGLVYDLSVIMKSPDSVSTCMLKIEYDEAQDRQINETLNEICKEKDFLLISDLN
;
A
#
# COMPACT_ATOMS: atom_id res chain seq x y z
N MET A 1 -14.45 18.67 8.45
CA MET A 1 -14.84 17.41 7.79
C MET A 1 -14.63 16.22 8.72
N LYS A 2 -15.53 15.23 8.73
CA LYS A 2 -15.39 13.98 9.47
C LYS A 2 -14.56 12.96 8.69
N ILE A 3 -13.49 12.47 9.32
CA ILE A 3 -12.59 11.45 8.79
C ILE A 3 -12.77 10.16 9.59
N ASN A 4 -12.90 9.02 8.90
CA ASN A 4 -12.75 7.71 9.51
C ASN A 4 -11.53 7.04 8.86
N MET A 5 -10.51 6.75 9.66
CA MET A 5 -9.25 6.19 9.20
C MET A 5 -9.01 4.84 9.87
N LYS A 6 -8.68 3.83 9.07
CA LYS A 6 -8.29 2.51 9.56
C LYS A 6 -6.82 2.28 9.32
N ILE A 7 -6.09 1.99 10.38
CA ILE A 7 -4.65 1.76 10.38
C ILE A 7 -4.31 0.43 11.03
N PHE A 8 -3.10 -0.06 10.77
CA PHE A 8 -2.51 -1.19 11.47
C PHE A 8 -1.29 -0.72 12.26
N LEU A 9 -1.26 -1.06 13.54
CA LEU A 9 -0.19 -0.69 14.46
C LEU A 9 0.51 -1.93 15.00
N LYS A 10 1.84 -1.89 15.12
CA LYS A 10 2.58 -2.94 15.82
C LYS A 10 2.13 -3.03 17.27
N ASP A 11 2.00 -4.24 17.78
CA ASP A 11 1.67 -4.51 19.18
C ASP A 11 2.90 -4.28 20.10
N THR A 12 3.33 -3.02 20.18
CA THR A 12 4.42 -2.56 21.03
C THR A 12 4.03 -1.30 21.81
N PRO A 13 4.59 -1.07 23.01
CA PRO A 13 4.32 0.14 23.78
C PRO A 13 4.59 1.43 22.97
N GLY A 14 3.67 2.40 23.08
CA GLY A 14 3.79 3.71 22.42
C GLY A 14 3.31 3.76 20.96
N SER A 15 2.97 2.63 20.33
CA SER A 15 2.49 2.62 18.94
C SER A 15 1.25 3.50 18.70
N LEU A 16 0.31 3.51 19.65
CA LEU A 16 -0.89 4.34 19.55
C LEU A 16 -0.57 5.83 19.62
N ILE A 17 0.39 6.22 20.47
CA ILE A 17 0.82 7.63 20.60
C ILE A 17 1.41 8.12 19.28
N ARG A 18 2.28 7.31 18.65
CA ARG A 18 2.87 7.62 17.33
C ARG A 18 1.84 7.80 16.23
N ALA A 19 0.68 7.13 16.33
CA ALA A 19 -0.41 7.30 15.39
C ALA A 19 -1.23 8.57 15.64
N ILE A 20 -1.40 8.95 16.91
CA ILE A 20 -2.21 10.10 17.34
C ILE A 20 -1.44 11.42 17.13
N GLU A 21 -0.14 11.44 17.39
CA GLU A 21 0.69 12.65 17.31
C GLU A 21 0.56 13.38 15.97
N PRO A 22 0.69 12.72 14.80
CA PRO A 22 0.49 13.37 13.51
C PRO A 22 -0.91 13.95 13.30
N ILE A 23 -1.93 13.27 13.84
CA ILE A 23 -3.33 13.71 13.75
C ILE A 23 -3.49 15.01 14.55
N SER A 24 -3.07 15.01 15.82
CA SER A 24 -3.13 16.18 16.70
C SER A 24 -2.27 17.35 16.19
N ALA A 25 -1.09 17.07 15.62
CA ALA A 25 -0.21 18.10 15.07
C ALA A 25 -0.79 18.84 13.85
N ASN A 26 -1.79 18.25 13.18
CA ASN A 26 -2.53 18.86 12.07
C ASN A 26 -3.87 19.46 12.53
N ASN A 27 -3.98 19.88 13.80
CA ASN A 27 -5.17 20.52 14.39
C ASN A 27 -6.45 19.68 14.27
N ALA A 28 -6.33 18.36 14.17
CA ALA A 28 -7.50 17.49 14.12
C ALA A 28 -8.06 17.23 15.51
N ASN A 29 -9.39 17.25 15.62
CA ASN A 29 -10.10 16.91 16.85
C ASN A 29 -10.52 15.43 16.83
N ILE A 30 -9.87 14.60 17.64
CA ILE A 30 -10.17 13.16 17.73
C ILE A 30 -11.48 12.94 18.48
N GLN A 31 -12.41 12.24 17.84
CA GLN A 31 -13.74 11.92 18.38
C GLN A 31 -13.78 10.52 18.99
N SER A 32 -13.11 9.56 18.37
CA SER A 32 -13.12 8.16 18.82
C SER A 32 -11.87 7.43 18.34
N ILE A 33 -11.41 6.48 19.17
CA ILE A 33 -10.37 5.52 18.85
C ILE A 33 -10.88 4.15 19.28
N VAL A 34 -10.90 3.20 18.37
CA VAL A 34 -11.25 1.80 18.65
C VAL A 34 -10.09 0.92 18.22
N HIS A 35 -9.53 0.15 19.15
CA HIS A 35 -8.49 -0.83 18.88
C HIS A 35 -8.92 -2.20 19.42
N SER A 36 -8.57 -3.28 18.71
CA SER A 36 -8.92 -4.64 19.13
C SER A 36 -7.71 -5.56 19.08
N HIS A 37 -7.18 -5.92 20.24
CA HIS A 37 -6.06 -6.85 20.36
C HIS A 37 -6.47 -8.31 20.08
N ARG A 38 -7.77 -8.57 19.89
CA ARG A 38 -8.29 -9.91 19.60
C ARG A 38 -8.03 -10.35 18.16
N PHE A 39 -7.87 -9.39 17.25
CA PHE A 39 -7.54 -9.65 15.85
C PHE A 39 -6.14 -9.11 15.59
N LYS A 40 -5.21 -10.00 15.24
CA LYS A 40 -3.87 -9.64 14.82
C LYS A 40 -3.66 -10.11 13.39
N GLU A 41 -3.13 -9.22 12.56
CA GLU A 41 -2.69 -9.55 11.21
C GLU A 41 -1.19 -9.23 11.15
N ASN A 42 -0.35 -10.26 11.00
CA ASN A 42 1.12 -10.11 10.98
C ASN A 42 1.68 -9.31 12.17
N ASP A 43 1.25 -9.64 13.40
CA ASP A 43 1.62 -8.93 14.65
C ASP A 43 1.21 -7.44 14.73
N GLU A 44 0.34 -7.00 13.82
CA GLU A 44 -0.27 -5.68 13.85
C GLU A 44 -1.73 -5.75 14.30
N ILE A 45 -2.15 -4.73 15.04
CA ILE A 45 -3.49 -4.55 15.58
C ILE A 45 -4.24 -3.53 14.70
N PRO A 46 -5.45 -3.84 14.24
CA PRO A 46 -6.28 -2.88 13.55
C PRO A 46 -6.78 -1.82 14.53
N VAL A 47 -6.66 -0.55 14.14
CA VAL A 47 -7.15 0.60 14.88
C VAL A 47 -7.99 1.46 13.95
N GLU A 48 -9.19 1.81 14.39
CA GLU A 48 -10.06 2.77 13.74
C GLU A 48 -10.03 4.08 14.52
N ILE A 49 -9.71 5.18 13.84
CA ILE A 49 -9.66 6.52 14.41
C ILE A 49 -10.66 7.39 13.66
N VAL A 50 -11.54 8.04 14.41
CA VAL A 50 -12.50 9.01 13.90
C VAL A 50 -12.12 10.38 14.40
N PHE A 51 -11.92 11.33 13.49
CA PHE A 51 -11.50 12.69 13.83
C PHE A 51 -12.11 13.73 12.90
N GLY A 52 -12.25 14.97 13.40
CA GLY A 52 -12.64 16.14 12.62
C GLY A 52 -11.40 16.91 12.18
N ILE A 53 -11.34 17.33 10.92
CA ILE A 53 -10.26 18.18 10.39
C ILE A 53 -10.80 19.14 9.32
N ASP A 54 -10.26 20.34 9.22
CA ASP A 54 -10.90 21.44 8.48
C ASP A 54 -10.71 21.38 6.97
N ASP A 55 -9.56 20.89 6.50
CA ASP A 55 -9.20 20.90 5.09
C ASP A 55 -8.55 19.59 4.61
N ILE A 56 -8.56 19.38 3.29
CA ILE A 56 -8.07 18.15 2.66
C ILE A 56 -6.54 18.03 2.72
N LYS A 57 -5.83 19.15 2.67
CA LYS A 57 -4.36 19.18 2.71
C LYS A 57 -3.86 18.71 4.06
N SER A 58 -4.58 19.04 5.14
CA SER A 58 -4.29 18.52 6.47
C SER A 58 -4.54 17.01 6.57
N VAL A 59 -5.52 16.44 5.85
CA VAL A 59 -5.69 14.96 5.74
C VAL A 59 -4.48 14.33 5.06
N GLU A 60 -4.03 14.91 3.95
CA GLU A 60 -2.86 14.44 3.20
C GLU A 60 -1.57 14.53 4.05
N ASN A 61 -1.40 15.61 4.82
CA ASN A 61 -0.28 15.75 5.75
C ASN A 61 -0.29 14.66 6.82
N VAL A 62 -1.45 14.35 7.40
CA VAL A 62 -1.61 13.25 8.36
C VAL A 62 -1.25 11.92 7.71
N GLN A 63 -1.79 11.63 6.52
CA GLN A 63 -1.50 10.41 5.77
C GLN A 63 0.02 10.26 5.52
N ASN A 64 0.68 11.30 5.02
CA ASN A 64 2.11 11.31 4.74
C ASN A 64 2.96 11.12 6.01
N ALA A 65 2.57 11.76 7.11
CA ALA A 65 3.27 11.62 8.39
C ALA A 65 3.15 10.20 8.95
N LEU A 66 1.96 9.59 8.87
CA LEU A 66 1.76 8.19 9.28
C LEU A 66 2.58 7.22 8.43
N ILE A 67 2.62 7.42 7.10
CA ILE A 67 3.45 6.62 6.20
C ILE A 67 4.94 6.75 6.57
N LYS A 68 5.41 7.95 6.92
CA LYS A 68 6.78 8.20 7.36
C LYS A 68 7.12 7.47 8.66
N GLU A 69 6.15 7.35 9.56
CA GLU A 69 6.22 6.53 10.79
C GLU A 69 6.09 5.02 10.53
N ARG A 70 5.98 4.60 9.26
CA ARG A 70 5.78 3.21 8.82
C ARG A 70 4.47 2.62 9.37
N ILE A 71 3.47 3.45 9.62
CA ILE A 71 2.13 3.04 10.01
C ILE A 71 1.34 2.75 8.74
N LYS A 72 0.82 1.53 8.63
CA LYS A 72 0.04 1.12 7.46
C LYS A 72 -1.37 1.69 7.56
N ILE A 73 -1.80 2.38 6.52
CA ILE A 73 -3.16 2.85 6.37
C ILE A 73 -3.88 1.90 5.43
N SER A 74 -5.05 1.41 5.83
CA SER A 74 -5.85 0.48 5.04
C SER A 74 -7.04 1.16 4.35
N GLU A 75 -7.64 2.17 5.00
CA GLU A 75 -8.81 2.87 4.48
C GLU A 75 -8.87 4.29 5.07
N ILE A 76 -9.27 5.26 4.26
CA ILE A 76 -9.66 6.61 4.68
C ILE A 76 -11.02 6.92 4.06
N LYS A 77 -11.97 7.35 4.89
CA LYS A 77 -13.26 7.89 4.46
C LYS A 77 -13.41 9.33 4.91
N ILE A 78 -13.90 10.18 4.02
CA ILE A 78 -14.21 11.59 4.28
C ILE A 78 -15.71 11.77 4.10
N GLU A 79 -16.40 12.24 5.14
CA GLU A 79 -17.86 12.39 5.16
C GLU A 79 -18.59 11.11 4.71
N GLY A 80 -18.08 9.95 5.14
CA GLY A 80 -18.61 8.63 4.80
C GLY A 80 -18.28 8.12 3.39
N LYS A 81 -17.70 8.96 2.51
CA LYS A 81 -17.26 8.57 1.16
C LYS A 81 -15.84 8.03 1.21
N LYS A 82 -15.54 7.00 0.42
CA LYS A 82 -14.18 6.46 0.30
C LYS A 82 -13.27 7.51 -0.35
N TYR A 83 -12.16 7.80 0.31
CA TYR A 83 -11.08 8.66 -0.21
C TYR A 83 -9.85 7.84 -0.58
N TYR A 84 -9.48 6.86 0.25
CA TYR A 84 -8.36 5.95 0.02
C TYR A 84 -8.74 4.56 0.48
N LYS A 85 -8.36 3.53 -0.27
CA LYS A 85 -8.41 2.14 0.21
C LYS A 85 -7.26 1.34 -0.36
N LYS A 86 -6.45 0.81 0.54
CA LYS A 86 -5.32 -0.05 0.18
C LYS A 86 -5.81 -1.35 -0.45
N ARG A 87 -5.22 -1.70 -1.59
CA ARG A 87 -5.33 -2.99 -2.27
C ARG A 87 -3.95 -3.63 -2.35
N THR A 88 -3.94 -4.96 -2.36
CA THR A 88 -2.77 -5.77 -2.64
C THR A 88 -3.05 -6.59 -3.89
N LYS A 89 -2.03 -6.77 -4.73
CA LYS A 89 -2.09 -7.65 -5.90
C LYS A 89 -0.79 -8.44 -6.00
N THR A 90 -0.92 -9.75 -6.11
CA THR A 90 0.21 -10.65 -6.38
C THR A 90 0.19 -11.00 -7.86
N ILE A 91 1.33 -10.84 -8.52
CA ILE A 91 1.50 -11.20 -9.92
C ILE A 91 2.75 -12.06 -10.09
N ILE A 92 2.76 -12.85 -11.16
CA ILE A 92 3.95 -13.56 -11.62
C ILE A 92 4.25 -13.10 -13.05
N MET A 93 5.51 -12.73 -13.30
CA MET A 93 6.04 -12.45 -14.63
C MET A 93 7.04 -13.56 -14.99
N VAL A 94 6.89 -14.14 -16.18
CA VAL A 94 7.81 -15.16 -16.71
C VAL A 94 8.48 -14.63 -17.98
N GLY A 95 9.82 -14.66 -18.02
CA GLY A 95 10.62 -14.20 -19.14
C GLY A 95 12.07 -13.91 -18.72
N HIS A 96 12.85 -13.22 -19.54
CA HIS A 96 14.19 -12.76 -19.15
C HIS A 96 14.11 -11.51 -18.26
N VAL A 97 13.44 -11.61 -17.11
CA VAL A 97 13.08 -10.45 -16.28
C VAL A 97 14.30 -9.75 -15.68
N ILE A 98 15.37 -10.50 -15.40
CA ILE A 98 16.63 -9.94 -14.89
C ILE A 98 17.35 -9.18 -16.01
N ASP A 99 17.51 -9.81 -17.17
CA ASP A 99 18.26 -9.22 -18.30
C ASP A 99 17.53 -8.01 -18.90
N LYS A 100 16.19 -8.04 -18.92
CA LYS A 100 15.34 -6.97 -19.44
C LYS A 100 15.00 -5.91 -18.38
N ASP A 101 15.95 -5.60 -17.51
CA ASP A 101 15.88 -4.52 -16.52
C ASP A 101 14.70 -4.65 -15.52
N ILE A 102 14.87 -5.52 -14.53
CA ILE A 102 13.94 -5.66 -13.40
C ILE A 102 13.74 -4.35 -12.64
N ARG A 103 14.78 -3.51 -12.55
CA ARG A 103 14.70 -2.25 -11.80
C ARG A 103 13.75 -1.28 -12.49
N GLY A 104 13.89 -1.08 -13.80
CA GLY A 104 12.96 -0.23 -14.56
C GLY A 104 11.52 -0.75 -14.52
N THR A 105 11.33 -2.07 -14.46
CA THR A 105 10.00 -2.68 -14.25
C THR A 105 9.41 -2.28 -12.89
N ILE A 106 10.19 -2.37 -11.82
CA ILE A 106 9.76 -1.99 -10.46
C ILE A 106 9.49 -0.49 -10.38
N ASP A 107 10.40 0.33 -10.92
CA ASP A 107 10.27 1.79 -10.89
C ASP A 107 9.00 2.24 -11.61
N LYS A 108 8.68 1.68 -12.79
CA LYS A 108 7.45 2.00 -13.53
C LYS A 108 6.17 1.57 -12.77
N ILE A 109 6.19 0.41 -12.10
CA ILE A 109 5.05 -0.01 -11.24
C ILE A 109 4.89 0.93 -10.05
N ASN A 110 6.00 1.40 -9.47
CA ASN A 110 6.02 2.29 -8.32
C ASN A 110 5.48 3.70 -8.61
N GLU A 111 5.27 4.07 -9.87
CA GLU A 111 4.59 5.33 -10.23
C GLU A 111 3.10 5.33 -9.83
N GLY A 112 2.45 4.16 -9.82
CA GLY A 112 1.04 4.00 -9.45
C GLY A 112 0.80 3.21 -8.16
N GLY A 113 1.84 2.68 -7.54
CA GLY A 113 1.76 1.78 -6.39
C GLY A 113 3.11 1.59 -5.69
N LEU A 114 3.25 0.48 -4.96
CA LEU A 114 4.47 0.10 -4.26
C LEU A 114 4.68 -1.41 -4.40
N VAL A 115 5.74 -1.80 -5.08
CA VAL A 115 6.27 -3.16 -5.00
C VAL A 115 6.92 -3.33 -3.62
N TYR A 116 6.28 -4.08 -2.74
CA TYR A 116 6.76 -4.28 -1.36
C TYR A 116 7.41 -5.65 -1.13
N ASP A 117 7.25 -6.57 -2.09
CA ASP A 117 7.86 -7.90 -2.06
C ASP A 117 8.22 -8.35 -3.48
N LEU A 118 9.40 -8.96 -3.61
CA LEU A 118 9.98 -9.44 -4.85
C LEU A 118 10.63 -10.80 -4.59
N SER A 119 10.23 -11.81 -5.34
CA SER A 119 10.86 -13.13 -5.34
C SER A 119 11.25 -13.52 -6.75
N VAL A 120 12.51 -13.90 -6.96
CA VAL A 120 13.03 -14.28 -8.27
C VAL A 120 13.54 -15.71 -8.21
N ILE A 121 13.12 -16.51 -9.19
CA ILE A 121 13.62 -17.87 -9.41
C ILE A 121 14.27 -17.91 -10.78
N MET A 122 15.54 -18.33 -10.82
CA MET A 122 16.32 -18.48 -12.03
C MET A 122 17.16 -19.75 -11.93
N LYS A 123 17.08 -20.63 -12.94
CA LYS A 123 17.80 -21.92 -12.94
C LYS A 123 19.25 -21.75 -13.41
N SER A 124 19.47 -20.90 -14.42
CA SER A 124 20.76 -20.48 -14.94
C SER A 124 20.67 -19.06 -15.52
N PRO A 125 21.79 -18.35 -15.71
CA PRO A 125 21.79 -16.99 -16.29
C PRO A 125 21.11 -16.91 -17.65
N ASP A 126 21.24 -17.94 -18.49
CA ASP A 126 20.64 -17.98 -19.83
C ASP A 126 19.19 -18.48 -19.84
N SER A 127 18.64 -18.86 -18.68
CA SER A 127 17.27 -19.40 -18.59
C SER A 127 16.23 -18.31 -18.33
N VAL A 128 15.01 -18.54 -18.80
CA VAL A 128 13.85 -17.72 -18.39
C VAL A 128 13.75 -17.67 -16.87
N SER A 129 13.66 -16.46 -16.33
CA SER A 129 13.41 -16.22 -14.92
C SER A 129 11.92 -16.07 -14.65
N THR A 130 11.55 -16.41 -13.43
CA THR A 130 10.20 -16.18 -12.90
C THR A 130 10.31 -15.18 -11.78
N CYS A 131 9.52 -14.12 -11.88
CA CYS A 131 9.49 -13.03 -10.91
C CYS A 131 8.09 -12.95 -10.31
N MET A 132 7.96 -13.16 -9.01
CA MET A 132 6.73 -12.89 -8.27
C MET A 132 6.85 -11.52 -7.60
N LEU A 133 5.87 -10.66 -7.84
CA LEU A 133 5.80 -9.31 -7.29
C LEU A 133 4.52 -9.20 -6.46
N LYS A 134 4.63 -8.59 -5.28
CA LYS A 134 3.45 -8.12 -4.54
C LYS A 134 3.43 -6.61 -4.54
N ILE A 135 2.30 -6.07 -4.99
CA ILE A 135 2.09 -4.65 -5.23
C ILE A 135 1.00 -4.16 -4.30
N GLU A 136 1.27 -3.08 -3.58
CA GLU A 136 0.31 -2.31 -2.81
C GLU A 136 -0.05 -1.03 -3.55
N TYR A 137 -1.33 -0.69 -3.62
CA TYR A 137 -1.78 0.51 -4.32
C TYR A 137 -3.13 0.99 -3.77
N ASP A 138 -3.51 2.23 -4.07
CA ASP A 138 -4.86 2.71 -3.78
C ASP A 138 -5.85 2.08 -4.78
N GLU A 139 -7.03 1.67 -4.34
CA GLU A 139 -8.07 1.08 -5.18
C GLU A 139 -8.41 1.97 -6.40
N ALA A 140 -8.28 3.28 -6.28
CA ALA A 140 -8.45 4.23 -7.39
C ALA A 140 -7.44 4.03 -8.54
N GLN A 141 -6.26 3.46 -8.25
CA GLN A 141 -5.17 3.22 -9.20
C GLN A 141 -5.23 1.84 -9.86
N ASP A 142 -6.22 1.00 -9.56
CA ASP A 142 -6.27 -0.39 -10.05
C ASP A 142 -6.15 -0.49 -11.57
N ARG A 143 -6.89 0.36 -12.28
CA ARG A 143 -6.88 0.41 -13.73
C ARG A 143 -5.49 0.80 -14.27
N GLN A 144 -4.90 1.86 -13.73
CA GLN A 144 -3.56 2.31 -14.14
C GLN A 144 -2.52 1.22 -13.92
N ILE A 145 -2.54 0.56 -12.76
CA ILE A 145 -1.63 -0.56 -12.47
C ILE A 145 -1.78 -1.68 -13.51
N ASN A 146 -3.01 -2.09 -13.83
CA ASN A 146 -3.23 -3.13 -14.84
C ASN A 146 -2.75 -2.71 -16.23
N GLU A 147 -2.98 -1.45 -16.62
CA GLU A 147 -2.50 -0.90 -17.89
C GLU A 147 -0.95 -0.90 -17.94
N THR A 148 -0.29 -0.40 -16.89
CA THR A 148 1.17 -0.42 -16.76
C THR A 148 1.76 -1.82 -16.84
N LEU A 149 1.16 -2.80 -16.17
CA LEU A 149 1.62 -4.20 -16.20
C LEU A 149 1.51 -4.79 -17.61
N ASN A 150 0.39 -4.55 -18.30
CA ASN A 150 0.19 -5.01 -19.67
C ASN A 150 1.19 -4.38 -20.65
N GLU A 151 1.48 -3.09 -20.50
CA GLU A 151 2.50 -2.39 -21.29
C GLU A 151 3.89 -2.99 -21.09
N ILE A 152 4.32 -3.18 -19.84
CA ILE A 152 5.62 -3.77 -19.50
C ILE A 152 5.75 -5.15 -20.13
N CYS A 153 4.71 -5.99 -19.99
CA CYS A 153 4.74 -7.36 -20.50
C CYS A 153 4.77 -7.41 -22.02
N LYS A 154 4.07 -6.49 -22.70
CA LYS A 154 4.10 -6.37 -24.15
C LYS A 154 5.45 -5.85 -24.66
N GLU A 155 6.02 -4.85 -24.02
CA GLU A 155 7.31 -4.24 -24.38
C GLU A 155 8.46 -5.24 -24.19
N LYS A 156 8.45 -5.95 -23.05
CA LYS A 156 9.53 -6.83 -22.64
C LYS A 156 9.28 -8.31 -22.94
N ASP A 157 8.20 -8.64 -23.63
CA ASP A 157 7.81 -10.01 -23.98
C ASP A 157 7.83 -10.93 -22.74
N PHE A 158 7.06 -10.54 -21.73
CA PHE A 158 6.83 -11.32 -20.52
C PHE A 158 5.45 -11.95 -20.56
N LEU A 159 5.34 -13.18 -20.06
CA LEU A 159 4.06 -13.76 -19.72
C LEU A 159 3.63 -13.24 -18.34
N LEU A 160 2.49 -12.54 -18.30
CA LEU A 160 1.86 -12.09 -17.06
C LEU A 160 0.85 -13.13 -16.57
N ILE A 161 0.98 -13.53 -15.31
CA ILE A 161 -0.04 -14.26 -14.56
C ILE A 161 -0.55 -13.31 -13.47
N SER A 162 -1.77 -12.83 -13.64
CA SER A 162 -2.51 -12.01 -12.68
C SER A 162 -3.65 -12.79 -12.03
N ASP A 163 -4.33 -12.20 -11.05
CA ASP A 163 -5.49 -12.78 -10.34
C ASP A 163 -5.16 -13.99 -9.45
N LEU A 164 -3.95 -13.99 -8.88
CA LEU A 164 -3.58 -14.87 -7.77
C LEU A 164 -4.29 -14.38 -6.50
N ASN A 165 -5.56 -14.76 -6.35
CA ASN A 165 -6.37 -14.51 -5.15
C ASN A 165 -6.28 -15.67 -4.16
#